data_AF-A0A2D2EAM8-F1
#
_entry.id   AF-A0A2D2EAM8-F1
#
_cell.length_a   1.000
_cell.length_b   1.000
_cell.length_c   1.000
_cell.angle_alpha   90.00
_cell.angle_beta   90.00
_cell.angle_gamma   90.00
#
_symmetry.space_group_name_H-M   'P 1'
#
loop_
_entity.id
_entity.type
_entity.pdbx_description
1 polymer ?
#
loop_
_entity_poly.entity_id
_entity_poly.type
_entity_poly.pdbx_seq_one_letter_code
_entity_poly.pdbx_strand_id
1 'polypeptide(L)'
;MTKDIENQIQLDEELLNLVNIGIWPPKMKLDPIGWIGNFQPDEQKLARRLLKNFLYFSQIMTEEMFKSNFQSLSKYILTDKSNFEECVQQWNNFLNNSYIVRVTGEEPSDADSGYTFSRWSRNLLGYDESQLLTPEKALEVLEQQPERLNNFIFVDDFVGSGNQFVDFWHRRWFKNLSFSNFEGKTPSNFFYIPIFATKLGYTNITNNCTGVQIVTCHVLDNTTSALDTNSYIWKDIDFDGISKIQEISRRIGIPMTNGQVIDHGNGTKDVSWNGFHGLGLALAINHSCPDATLPIFYFSSEDWKPLIK
;
A
#
# COMPACT_ATOMS: atom_id res chain seq x y z
N MET A 1 16.30 -24.58 -32.52
CA MET A 1 15.50 -24.02 -31.40
C MET A 1 15.73 -22.52 -31.44
N THR A 2 14.69 -21.71 -31.54
CA THR A 2 14.83 -20.26 -31.76
C THR A 2 15.25 -19.59 -30.46
N LYS A 3 16.16 -18.60 -30.51
CA LYS A 3 16.68 -17.84 -29.34
C LYS A 3 15.57 -17.32 -28.40
N ASP A 4 14.38 -17.04 -28.94
CA ASP A 4 13.22 -16.61 -28.17
C ASP A 4 12.64 -17.69 -27.25
N ILE A 5 12.66 -18.95 -27.68
CA ILE A 5 12.18 -20.09 -26.86
C ILE A 5 13.14 -20.31 -25.68
N GLU A 6 14.45 -20.25 -25.92
CA GLU A 6 15.47 -20.36 -24.87
C GLU A 6 15.32 -19.25 -23.83
N ASN A 7 15.11 -18.00 -24.26
CA ASN A 7 14.87 -16.87 -23.36
C ASN A 7 13.60 -17.04 -22.51
N GLN A 8 12.53 -17.62 -23.07
CA GLN A 8 11.28 -17.86 -22.34
C GLN A 8 11.46 -18.96 -21.27
N ILE A 9 12.15 -20.04 -21.60
CA ILE A 9 12.45 -21.12 -20.65
C ILE A 9 13.29 -20.58 -19.50
N GLN A 10 14.34 -19.80 -19.80
CA GLN A 10 15.18 -19.20 -18.77
C GLN A 10 14.37 -18.29 -17.84
N LEU A 11 13.46 -17.47 -18.39
CA LEU A 11 12.62 -16.59 -17.56
C LEU A 11 11.65 -17.38 -16.67
N ASP A 12 11.08 -18.47 -17.17
CA ASP A 12 10.21 -19.34 -16.37
C ASP A 12 10.99 -20.01 -15.22
N GLU A 13 12.25 -20.41 -15.46
CA GLU A 13 13.16 -20.91 -14.43
C GLU A 13 13.50 -19.84 -13.39
N GLU A 14 13.77 -18.60 -13.82
CA GLU A 14 14.01 -17.45 -12.91
C GLU A 14 12.80 -17.19 -12.01
N LEU A 15 11.58 -17.19 -12.58
CA LEU A 15 10.33 -16.98 -11.84
C LEU A 15 10.07 -18.11 -10.83
N LEU A 16 10.29 -19.37 -11.23
CA LEU A 16 10.21 -20.52 -10.33
C LEU A 16 11.25 -20.46 -9.22
N ASN A 17 12.46 -19.98 -9.54
CA ASN A 17 13.52 -19.82 -8.55
C ASN A 17 13.10 -18.84 -7.45
N LEU A 18 12.43 -17.72 -7.78
CA LEU A 18 11.91 -16.77 -6.78
C LEU A 18 10.96 -17.45 -5.77
N VAL A 19 10.14 -18.40 -6.22
CA VAL A 19 9.29 -19.22 -5.34
C VAL A 19 10.11 -20.22 -4.53
N ASN A 20 11.06 -20.92 -5.17
CA ASN A 20 11.87 -21.96 -4.53
C ASN A 20 12.79 -21.43 -3.42
N ILE A 21 13.34 -20.22 -3.59
CA ILE A 21 14.18 -19.58 -2.56
C ILE A 21 13.38 -18.76 -1.54
N GLY A 22 12.04 -18.72 -1.67
CA GLY A 22 11.13 -18.08 -0.71
C GLY A 22 11.07 -16.55 -0.79
N ILE A 23 11.51 -15.94 -1.90
CA ILE A 23 11.26 -14.51 -2.16
C ILE A 23 9.77 -14.30 -2.47
N TRP A 24 9.23 -15.13 -3.36
CA TRP A 24 7.80 -15.26 -3.59
C TRP A 24 7.22 -16.35 -2.69
N PRO A 25 5.93 -16.25 -2.31
CA PRO A 25 5.34 -17.24 -1.42
C PRO A 25 5.18 -18.58 -2.15
N PRO A 26 4.93 -19.68 -1.41
CA PRO A 26 4.77 -20.99 -2.02
C PRO A 26 3.68 -21.02 -3.09
N LYS A 27 3.81 -21.95 -4.05
CA LYS A 27 2.91 -22.11 -5.22
C LYS A 27 1.41 -22.06 -4.90
N MET A 28 1.01 -22.56 -3.72
CA MET A 28 -0.39 -22.54 -3.29
C MET A 28 -0.96 -21.12 -3.15
N LYS A 29 -0.11 -20.13 -2.87
CA LYS A 29 -0.45 -18.71 -2.76
C LYS A 29 -0.10 -17.92 -4.02
N LEU A 30 1.03 -18.20 -4.67
CA LEU A 30 1.46 -17.52 -5.90
C LEU A 30 1.94 -18.52 -6.96
N ASP A 31 1.21 -18.65 -8.08
CA ASP A 31 1.49 -19.62 -9.14
C ASP A 31 1.82 -18.95 -10.48
N PRO A 32 3.10 -18.59 -10.74
CA PRO A 32 3.45 -17.84 -11.94
C PRO A 32 3.28 -18.69 -13.21
N ILE A 33 3.63 -19.98 -13.16
CA ILE A 33 3.53 -20.88 -14.32
C ILE A 33 2.06 -21.22 -14.62
N GLY A 34 1.27 -21.49 -13.57
CA GLY A 34 -0.17 -21.69 -13.72
C GLY A 34 -0.86 -20.47 -14.33
N TRP A 35 -0.47 -19.27 -13.90
CA TRP A 35 -1.01 -18.01 -14.42
C TRP A 35 -0.60 -17.72 -15.87
N ILE A 36 0.68 -17.92 -16.24
CA ILE A 36 1.13 -17.84 -17.65
C ILE A 36 0.33 -18.80 -18.53
N GLY A 37 -0.01 -19.98 -18.00
CA GLY A 37 -0.80 -21.00 -18.71
C GLY A 37 -2.22 -20.58 -19.09
N ASN A 38 -2.75 -19.47 -18.53
CA ASN A 38 -4.05 -18.94 -18.95
C ASN A 38 -3.99 -18.16 -20.27
N PHE A 39 -2.80 -17.71 -20.68
CA PHE A 39 -2.62 -16.82 -21.82
C PHE A 39 -2.46 -17.63 -23.12
N GLN A 40 -3.00 -17.10 -24.23
CA GLN A 40 -2.79 -17.68 -25.55
C GLN A 40 -1.30 -17.66 -25.92
N PRO A 41 -0.82 -18.55 -26.80
CA PRO A 41 0.61 -18.65 -27.12
C PRO A 41 1.28 -17.32 -27.52
N ASP A 42 0.57 -16.45 -28.24
CA ASP A 42 1.04 -15.12 -28.67
C ASP A 42 0.92 -14.03 -27.58
N GLU A 43 0.20 -14.31 -26.50
CA GLU A 43 0.01 -13.44 -25.33
C GLU A 43 0.98 -13.77 -24.19
N GLN A 44 1.57 -14.97 -24.15
CA GLN A 44 2.42 -15.36 -23.03
C GLN A 44 3.67 -14.48 -22.87
N LYS A 45 4.11 -13.80 -23.93
CA LYS A 45 5.19 -12.79 -23.86
C LYS A 45 4.77 -11.59 -22.99
N LEU A 46 3.51 -11.17 -23.06
CA LEU A 46 2.94 -10.13 -22.21
C LEU A 46 2.89 -10.60 -20.75
N ALA A 47 2.39 -11.81 -20.50
CA ALA A 47 2.30 -12.38 -19.14
C ALA A 47 3.67 -12.41 -18.45
N ARG A 48 4.68 -12.95 -19.14
CA ARG A 48 6.07 -12.97 -18.66
C ARG A 48 6.63 -11.58 -18.40
N ARG A 49 6.28 -10.59 -19.23
CA ARG A 49 6.73 -9.21 -19.03
C ARG A 49 6.12 -8.57 -17.79
N LEU A 50 4.84 -8.82 -17.54
CA LEU A 50 4.15 -8.38 -16.33
C LEU A 50 4.78 -9.03 -15.08
N LEU A 51 5.00 -10.35 -15.10
CA LEU A 51 5.61 -11.07 -13.97
C LEU A 51 7.02 -10.62 -13.64
N LYS A 52 7.85 -10.35 -14.66
CA LYS A 52 9.21 -9.86 -14.45
C LYS A 52 9.26 -8.55 -13.67
N ASN A 53 8.20 -7.75 -13.73
CA ASN A 53 8.09 -6.47 -13.03
C ASN A 53 7.07 -6.49 -11.89
N PHE A 54 6.54 -7.67 -11.54
CA PHE A 54 5.58 -7.82 -10.46
C PHE A 54 6.30 -7.71 -9.11
N LEU A 55 5.89 -6.74 -8.31
CA LEU A 55 6.47 -6.49 -6.99
C LEU A 55 5.72 -7.27 -5.92
N TYR A 56 6.39 -8.22 -5.28
CA TYR A 56 5.84 -8.93 -4.13
C TYR A 56 6.55 -8.52 -2.84
N PHE A 57 5.79 -8.05 -1.86
CA PHE A 57 6.30 -7.68 -0.55
C PHE A 57 5.94 -8.74 0.49
N SER A 58 6.95 -9.45 0.98
CA SER A 58 6.78 -10.44 2.04
C SER A 58 6.43 -9.78 3.37
N GLN A 59 5.90 -10.54 4.33
CA GLN A 59 5.61 -10.03 5.67
C GLN A 59 6.85 -9.39 6.32
N ILE A 60 8.01 -10.05 6.21
CA ILE A 60 9.26 -9.53 6.76
C ILE A 60 9.61 -8.18 6.12
N MET A 61 9.49 -8.06 4.79
CA MET A 61 9.73 -6.79 4.10
C MET A 61 8.78 -5.69 4.60
N THR A 62 7.48 -5.99 4.71
CA THR A 62 6.49 -5.02 5.20
C THR A 62 6.76 -4.59 6.65
N GLU A 63 7.14 -5.52 7.53
CA GLU A 63 7.49 -5.23 8.93
C GLU A 63 8.77 -4.39 9.05
N GLU A 64 9.79 -4.66 8.22
CA GLU A 64 11.01 -3.83 8.17
C GLU A 64 10.73 -2.44 7.59
N MET A 65 9.88 -2.34 6.55
CA MET A 65 9.46 -1.05 6.01
C MET A 65 8.67 -0.24 7.04
N PHE A 66 7.80 -0.89 7.83
CA PHE A 66 7.09 -0.24 8.92
C PHE A 66 8.06 0.36 9.95
N LYS A 67 9.04 -0.44 10.41
CA LYS A 67 10.08 0.03 11.33
C LYS A 67 10.89 1.18 10.74
N SER A 68 11.28 1.07 9.46
CA SER A 68 12.05 2.10 8.76
C SER A 68 11.26 3.42 8.59
N ASN A 69 9.97 3.34 8.27
CA ASN A 69 9.08 4.51 8.23
C ASN A 69 9.00 5.20 9.59
N PHE A 70 8.80 4.41 10.64
CA PHE A 70 8.74 4.93 12.01
C PHE A 70 10.06 5.57 12.44
N GLN A 71 11.20 4.90 12.20
CA GLN A 71 12.52 5.46 12.49
C GLN A 71 12.81 6.73 11.68
N SER A 72 12.26 6.85 10.48
CA SER A 72 12.38 8.06 9.65
C SER A 72 11.71 9.29 10.26
N LEU A 73 10.82 9.12 11.25
CA LEU A 73 10.28 10.23 12.04
C LEU A 73 11.38 11.00 12.77
N SER A 74 12.50 10.34 13.09
CA SER A 74 13.69 11.00 13.67
C SER A 74 14.19 12.20 12.86
N LYS A 75 13.90 12.26 11.54
CA LYS A 75 14.24 13.42 10.70
C LYS A 75 13.51 14.71 11.11
N TYR A 76 12.31 14.56 11.68
CA TYR A 76 11.45 15.66 12.10
C TYR A 76 11.59 15.96 13.59
N ILE A 77 11.96 14.95 14.38
CA ILE A 77 12.07 15.06 15.83
C ILE A 77 13.46 15.55 16.27
N LEU A 78 14.53 15.10 15.61
CA LEU A 78 15.89 15.37 16.05
C LEU A 78 16.42 16.69 15.47
N THR A 79 16.84 17.61 16.34
CA THR A 79 17.36 18.93 15.93
C THR A 79 18.87 18.93 15.68
N ASP A 80 19.68 18.49 16.65
CA ASP A 80 21.14 18.38 16.53
C ASP A 80 21.58 16.91 16.53
N LYS A 81 21.80 16.38 15.33
CA LYS A 81 22.22 14.99 15.13
C LYS A 81 23.68 14.72 15.49
N SER A 82 24.45 15.75 15.85
CA SER A 82 25.84 15.59 16.29
C SER A 82 25.95 15.29 17.80
N ASN A 83 24.93 15.65 18.58
CA ASN A 83 24.85 15.36 20.01
C ASN A 83 24.01 14.11 20.28
N PHE A 84 24.68 12.99 20.53
CA PHE A 84 24.02 11.71 20.76
C PHE A 84 23.11 11.70 22.00
N GLU A 85 23.55 12.30 23.11
CA GLU A 85 22.77 12.29 24.35
C GLU A 85 21.47 13.10 24.19
N GLU A 86 21.56 14.26 23.55
CA GLU A 86 20.38 15.07 23.22
C GLU A 86 19.44 14.34 22.26
N CYS A 87 19.97 13.66 21.24
CA CYS A 87 19.16 12.84 20.34
C CYS A 87 18.38 11.76 21.08
N VAL A 88 19.02 11.05 22.00
CA VAL A 88 18.38 10.01 22.82
C VAL A 88 17.29 10.62 23.69
N GLN A 89 17.53 11.77 24.32
CA GLN A 89 16.53 12.45 25.15
C GLN A 89 15.33 12.92 24.32
N GLN A 90 15.55 13.53 23.16
CA GLN A 90 14.48 13.98 22.26
C GLN A 90 13.66 12.81 21.73
N TRP A 91 14.32 11.71 21.34
CA TRP A 91 13.63 10.51 20.88
C TRP A 91 12.80 9.85 21.98
N ASN A 92 13.34 9.71 23.19
CA ASN A 92 12.60 9.19 24.33
C ASN A 92 11.41 10.09 24.69
N ASN A 93 11.58 11.41 24.64
CA ASN A 93 10.49 12.35 24.87
C ASN A 93 9.41 12.24 23.79
N PHE A 94 9.79 12.02 22.53
CA PHE A 94 8.86 11.74 21.45
C PHE A 94 8.06 10.46 21.72
N LEU A 95 8.74 9.35 22.03
CA LEU A 95 8.11 8.06 22.33
C LEU A 95 7.14 8.12 23.52
N ASN A 96 7.50 8.85 24.58
CA ASN A 96 6.67 9.00 25.77
C ASN A 96 5.42 9.87 25.53
N ASN A 97 5.41 10.68 24.46
CA ASN A 97 4.33 11.59 24.12
C ASN A 97 3.72 11.27 22.75
N SER A 98 3.93 10.05 22.23
CA SER A 98 3.37 9.62 20.97
C SER A 98 2.22 8.64 21.15
N TYR A 99 1.28 8.71 20.21
CA TYR A 99 0.10 7.86 20.15
C TYR A 99 -0.03 7.31 18.73
N ILE A 100 -0.23 6.00 18.62
CA ILE A 100 -0.53 5.36 17.34
C ILE A 100 -2.04 5.40 17.15
N VAL A 101 -2.46 5.89 15.99
CA VAL A 101 -3.88 5.96 15.61
C VAL A 101 -4.09 5.17 14.32
N ARG A 102 -5.07 4.27 14.32
CA ARG A 102 -5.41 3.51 13.10
C ARG A 102 -6.22 4.39 12.17
N VAL A 103 -5.90 4.35 10.89
CA VAL A 103 -6.78 4.89 9.85
C VAL A 103 -7.88 3.87 9.61
N THR A 104 -9.14 4.30 9.71
CA THR A 104 -10.31 3.43 9.51
C THR A 104 -11.21 4.01 8.42
N GLY A 105 -11.79 3.13 7.59
CA GLY A 105 -12.78 3.50 6.56
C GLY A 105 -14.12 3.96 7.15
N GLU A 106 -15.11 4.15 6.27
CA GLU A 106 -16.49 4.54 6.66
C GLU A 106 -17.25 3.43 7.40
N GLU A 107 -16.97 2.17 7.06
CA GLU A 107 -17.44 0.99 7.79
C GLU A 107 -16.21 0.20 8.29
N PRO A 108 -15.82 0.34 9.57
CA PRO A 108 -14.67 -0.38 10.10
C PRO A 108 -14.96 -1.89 10.09
N SER A 109 -14.19 -2.65 9.31
CA SER A 109 -14.21 -4.10 9.36
C SER A 109 -13.17 -4.58 10.37
N ASP A 110 -13.55 -5.50 11.26
CA ASP A 110 -12.60 -6.12 12.19
C ASP A 110 -11.49 -6.94 11.47
N ALA A 111 -11.65 -7.17 10.16
CA ALA A 111 -10.69 -7.82 9.29
C ALA A 111 -9.70 -6.84 8.60
N ASP A 112 -9.82 -5.52 8.82
CA ASP A 112 -8.94 -4.53 8.20
C ASP A 112 -7.53 -4.57 8.77
N SER A 113 -6.57 -4.11 7.96
CA SER A 113 -5.13 -3.96 8.27
C SER A 113 -4.85 -3.22 9.60
N GLY A 114 -5.83 -2.49 10.15
CA GLY A 114 -5.73 -1.73 11.39
C GLY A 114 -5.31 -2.53 12.62
N TYR A 115 -5.81 -3.76 12.82
CA TYR A 115 -5.38 -4.58 13.98
C TYR A 115 -3.96 -5.12 13.81
N THR A 116 -3.52 -5.36 12.57
CA THR A 116 -2.15 -5.75 12.25
C THR A 116 -1.19 -4.65 12.67
N PHE A 117 -1.46 -3.39 12.32
CA PHE A 117 -0.58 -2.27 12.69
C PHE A 117 -0.54 -2.00 14.18
N SER A 118 -1.65 -2.16 14.91
CA SER A 118 -1.60 -2.05 16.38
C SER A 118 -0.75 -3.15 17.02
N ARG A 119 -0.87 -4.39 16.51
CA ARG A 119 -0.03 -5.50 16.94
C ARG A 119 1.44 -5.23 16.61
N TRP A 120 1.74 -4.69 15.45
CA TRP A 120 3.09 -4.33 15.04
C TRP A 120 3.66 -3.18 15.86
N SER A 121 2.89 -2.12 16.15
CA SER A 121 3.34 -1.04 17.03
C SER A 121 3.73 -1.55 18.42
N ARG A 122 2.95 -2.47 18.99
CA ARG A 122 3.32 -3.10 20.26
C ARG A 122 4.53 -4.00 20.13
N ASN A 123 4.51 -4.95 19.20
CA ASN A 123 5.50 -6.03 19.15
C ASN A 123 6.83 -5.61 18.53
N LEU A 124 6.82 -4.69 17.56
CA LEU A 124 8.00 -4.26 16.80
C LEU A 124 8.56 -2.91 17.28
N LEU A 125 7.70 -2.01 17.77
CA LEU A 125 8.10 -0.68 18.21
C LEU A 125 8.06 -0.50 19.73
N GLY A 126 7.48 -1.44 20.48
CA GLY A 126 7.45 -1.41 21.94
C GLY A 126 6.42 -0.45 22.55
N TYR A 127 5.40 -0.04 21.80
CA TYR A 127 4.34 0.83 22.33
C TYR A 127 3.43 0.10 23.32
N ASP A 128 3.08 0.80 24.40
CA ASP A 128 2.08 0.32 25.35
C ASP A 128 0.66 0.42 24.79
N GLU A 129 -0.24 -0.44 25.28
CA GLU A 129 -1.64 -0.46 24.84
C GLU A 129 -2.36 0.87 25.08
N SER A 130 -1.99 1.61 26.14
CA SER A 130 -2.53 2.95 26.40
C SER A 130 -2.12 4.00 25.36
N GLN A 131 -1.11 3.72 24.55
CA GLN A 131 -0.66 4.59 23.46
C GLN A 131 -1.28 4.21 22.11
N LEU A 132 -2.07 3.13 22.04
CA LEU A 132 -2.78 2.68 20.84
C LEU A 132 -4.21 3.20 20.91
N LEU A 133 -4.50 4.29 20.20
CA LEU A 133 -5.77 5.01 20.33
C LEU A 133 -6.69 4.78 19.14
N THR A 134 -8.00 4.80 19.41
CA THR A 134 -9.00 5.03 18.38
C THR A 134 -9.01 6.52 18.00
N PRO A 135 -9.60 6.90 16.85
CA PRO A 135 -9.72 8.29 16.46
C PRO A 135 -10.41 9.17 17.52
N GLU A 136 -11.47 8.67 18.15
CA GLU A 136 -12.21 9.38 19.19
C GLU A 136 -11.34 9.64 20.42
N LYS A 137 -10.59 8.63 20.86
CA LYS A 137 -9.73 8.78 22.04
C LYS A 137 -8.55 9.71 21.77
N ALA A 138 -8.00 9.70 20.55
CA ALA A 138 -6.97 10.64 20.13
C ALA A 138 -7.47 12.10 20.14
N LEU A 139 -8.69 12.34 19.64
CA LEU A 139 -9.31 13.67 19.72
C LEU A 139 -9.66 14.07 21.16
N GLU A 140 -10.06 13.13 22.01
CA GLU A 140 -10.28 13.40 23.42
C GLU A 140 -8.98 13.86 24.11
N VAL A 141 -7.84 13.23 23.80
CA VAL A 141 -6.52 13.67 24.31
C VAL A 141 -6.19 15.09 23.85
N LEU A 142 -6.42 15.40 22.56
CA LEU A 142 -6.21 16.75 22.02
C LEU A 142 -7.09 17.81 22.71
N GLU A 143 -8.37 17.50 22.96
CA GLU A 143 -9.29 18.43 23.62
C GLU A 143 -8.92 18.64 25.10
N GLN A 144 -8.52 17.58 25.80
CA GLN A 144 -8.18 17.64 27.23
C GLN A 144 -6.79 18.23 27.51
N GLN A 145 -5.88 18.17 26.54
CA GLN A 145 -4.48 18.60 26.69
C GLN A 145 -4.03 19.50 25.53
N PRO A 146 -4.71 20.63 25.27
CA PRO A 146 -4.50 21.44 24.05
C PRO A 146 -3.09 22.05 23.97
N GLU A 147 -2.48 22.35 25.12
CA GLU A 147 -1.15 22.97 25.22
C GLU A 147 0.00 21.94 25.31
N ARG A 148 -0.31 20.64 25.43
CA ARG A 148 0.72 19.60 25.50
C ARG A 148 1.16 19.24 24.08
N LEU A 149 2.47 19.17 23.87
CA LEU A 149 3.05 18.57 22.68
C LEU A 149 2.79 17.05 22.69
N ASN A 150 1.85 16.61 21.86
CA ASN A 150 1.59 15.20 21.60
C ASN A 150 1.94 14.87 20.15
N ASN A 151 2.34 13.63 19.87
CA ASN A 151 2.66 13.18 18.52
C ASN A 151 1.66 12.10 18.09
N PHE A 152 0.76 12.41 17.16
CA PHE A 152 -0.20 11.45 16.64
C PHE A 152 0.35 10.83 15.36
N ILE A 153 0.46 9.51 15.36
CA ILE A 153 1.08 8.74 14.27
C ILE A 153 0.00 7.84 13.68
N PHE A 154 -0.51 8.24 12.52
CA PHE A 154 -1.48 7.48 11.75
C PHE A 154 -0.76 6.38 10.97
N VAL A 155 -1.30 5.16 11.02
CA VAL A 155 -0.69 3.96 10.41
C VAL A 155 -1.63 3.32 9.40
N ASP A 156 -1.07 2.83 8.29
CA ASP A 156 -1.81 2.21 7.18
C ASP A 156 -0.88 1.36 6.30
N ASP A 157 -1.42 0.44 5.49
CA ASP A 157 -0.63 -0.42 4.61
C ASP A 157 -0.33 0.25 3.26
N PHE A 158 -1.35 0.80 2.61
CA PHE A 158 -1.22 1.27 1.24
C PHE A 158 -2.09 2.49 0.96
N VAL A 159 -1.48 3.53 0.41
CA VAL A 159 -2.18 4.73 -0.07
C VAL A 159 -2.30 4.71 -1.59
N GLY A 160 -3.51 4.41 -2.07
CA GLY A 160 -3.91 4.58 -3.47
C GLY A 160 -4.11 6.05 -3.83
N SER A 161 -5.36 6.50 -3.93
CA SER A 161 -5.71 7.91 -4.19
C SER A 161 -5.57 8.83 -2.98
N GLY A 162 -5.47 8.27 -1.77
CA GLY A 162 -5.39 9.03 -0.51
C GLY A 162 -6.72 9.58 0.01
N ASN A 163 -7.82 9.42 -0.73
CA ASN A 163 -9.14 9.94 -0.33
C ASN A 163 -9.57 9.42 1.04
N GLN A 164 -9.36 8.12 1.31
CA GLN A 164 -9.70 7.54 2.61
C GLN A 164 -9.05 8.26 3.79
N PHE A 165 -7.78 8.65 3.67
CA PHE A 165 -7.09 9.39 4.72
C PHE A 165 -7.56 10.85 4.79
N VAL A 166 -7.82 11.50 3.65
CA VAL A 166 -8.38 12.86 3.60
C VAL A 166 -9.75 12.89 4.30
N ASP A 167 -10.62 11.94 3.98
CA ASP A 167 -11.94 11.80 4.60
C ASP A 167 -11.78 11.52 6.09
N PHE A 168 -10.87 10.62 6.49
CA PHE A 168 -10.55 10.35 7.89
C PHE A 168 -10.11 11.61 8.65
N TRP A 169 -9.24 12.42 8.05
CA TRP A 169 -8.69 13.66 8.63
C TRP A 169 -9.76 14.71 8.91
N HIS A 170 -10.74 14.83 8.01
CA HIS A 170 -11.84 15.78 8.10
C HIS A 170 -13.10 15.23 8.78
N ARG A 171 -13.19 13.90 8.97
CA ARG A 171 -14.34 13.26 9.60
C ARG A 171 -14.45 13.68 11.06
N ARG A 172 -15.69 13.90 11.49
CA ARG A 172 -16.03 14.20 12.88
C ARG A 172 -16.07 12.90 13.68
N TRP A 173 -15.11 12.70 14.56
CA TRP A 173 -15.01 11.49 15.38
C TRP A 173 -15.51 11.73 16.81
N PHE A 174 -15.27 12.92 17.38
CA PHE A 174 -15.55 13.18 18.79
C PHE A 174 -16.16 14.57 19.00
N LYS A 175 -17.36 14.64 19.60
CA LYS A 175 -18.07 15.91 19.88
C LYS A 175 -18.12 16.88 18.70
N ASN A 176 -18.36 16.37 17.49
CA ASN A 176 -18.32 17.12 16.21
C ASN A 176 -16.94 17.68 15.81
N LEU A 177 -15.85 17.25 16.46
CA LEU A 177 -14.48 17.60 16.10
C LEU A 177 -13.86 16.55 15.17
N SER A 178 -13.00 17.04 14.28
CA SER A 178 -12.08 16.28 13.42
C SER A 178 -10.63 16.64 13.75
N PHE A 179 -9.67 15.86 13.25
CA PHE A 179 -8.25 16.20 13.42
C PHE A 179 -7.89 17.51 12.72
N SER A 180 -8.49 17.77 11.55
CA SER A 180 -8.30 19.03 10.82
C SER A 180 -8.71 20.28 11.63
N ASN A 181 -9.54 20.15 12.68
CA ASN A 181 -9.87 21.29 13.53
C ASN A 181 -8.69 21.79 14.37
N PHE A 182 -7.70 20.92 14.64
CA PHE A 182 -6.53 21.20 15.46
C PHE A 182 -5.31 21.66 14.64
N GLU A 183 -5.38 21.56 13.32
CA GLU A 183 -4.32 22.01 12.42
C GLU A 183 -3.93 23.47 12.66
N GLY A 184 -2.65 23.70 12.98
CA GLY A 184 -2.11 25.02 13.28
C GLY A 184 -2.61 25.66 14.58
N LYS A 185 -3.37 24.93 15.41
CA LYS A 185 -3.97 25.42 16.67
C LYS A 185 -3.47 24.69 17.92
N THR A 186 -2.66 23.66 17.77
CA THR A 186 -2.00 22.92 18.86
C THR A 186 -0.51 22.81 18.55
N PRO A 187 0.37 22.72 19.55
CA PRO A 187 1.75 22.31 19.35
C PRO A 187 1.89 20.86 18.87
N SER A 188 0.83 20.04 18.94
CA SER A 188 0.89 18.62 18.58
C SER A 188 1.28 18.39 17.12
N ASN A 189 2.03 17.31 16.89
CA ASN A 189 2.45 16.88 15.56
C ASN A 189 1.54 15.77 15.03
N PHE A 190 1.32 15.77 13.72
CA PHE A 190 0.55 14.76 13.01
C PHE A 190 1.42 14.10 11.94
N PHE A 191 1.69 12.81 12.09
CA PHE A 191 2.46 12.00 11.15
C PHE A 191 1.57 10.94 10.54
N TYR A 192 1.69 10.69 9.24
CA TYR A 192 1.04 9.56 8.58
C TYR A 192 2.09 8.66 7.95
N ILE A 193 2.11 7.38 8.34
CA ILE A 193 3.15 6.43 7.96
C ILE A 193 2.63 5.22 7.17
N PRO A 194 2.10 5.42 5.95
CA PRO A 194 1.72 4.29 5.12
C PRO A 194 2.95 3.50 4.67
N ILE A 195 2.87 2.17 4.58
CA ILE A 195 3.99 1.36 4.08
C ILE A 195 4.34 1.76 2.65
N PHE A 196 3.31 1.90 1.82
CA PHE A 196 3.43 2.35 0.44
C PHE A 196 2.48 3.50 0.18
N ALA A 197 2.87 4.43 -0.69
CA ALA A 197 1.96 5.42 -1.24
C ALA A 197 2.15 5.54 -2.74
N THR A 198 1.10 5.80 -3.49
CA THR A 198 1.27 6.31 -4.85
C THR A 198 1.61 7.80 -4.82
N LYS A 199 2.25 8.29 -5.88
CA LYS A 199 2.50 9.73 -6.04
C LYS A 199 1.20 10.54 -6.08
N LEU A 200 0.13 9.96 -6.65
CA LEU A 200 -1.22 10.53 -6.65
C LEU A 200 -1.71 10.73 -5.20
N GLY A 201 -1.74 9.67 -4.40
CA GLY A 201 -2.23 9.73 -3.03
C GLY A 201 -1.37 10.58 -2.11
N TYR A 202 -0.05 10.49 -2.23
CA TYR A 202 0.88 11.35 -1.49
C TYR A 202 0.58 12.84 -1.77
N THR A 203 0.40 13.20 -3.04
CA THR A 203 0.13 14.59 -3.45
C THR A 203 -1.26 15.04 -2.97
N ASN A 204 -2.26 14.18 -3.11
CA ASN A 204 -3.63 14.46 -2.67
C ASN A 204 -3.69 14.76 -1.16
N ILE A 205 -3.07 13.92 -0.33
CA ILE A 205 -3.04 14.13 1.12
C ILE A 205 -2.25 15.38 1.47
N THR A 206 -1.08 15.60 0.85
CA THR A 206 -0.28 16.80 1.10
C THR A 206 -1.06 18.09 0.81
N ASN A 207 -1.90 18.08 -0.22
CA ASN A 207 -2.69 19.24 -0.62
C ASN A 207 -3.94 19.48 0.26
N ASN A 208 -4.54 18.42 0.81
CA ASN A 208 -5.80 18.51 1.56
C ASN A 208 -5.62 18.40 3.09
N CYS A 209 -4.49 17.90 3.56
CA CYS A 209 -4.18 17.69 4.97
C CYS A 209 -2.85 18.37 5.32
N THR A 210 -2.78 19.70 5.18
CA THR A 210 -1.52 20.47 5.28
C THR A 210 -0.82 20.38 6.63
N GLY A 211 -1.53 19.98 7.69
CA GLY A 211 -0.99 19.73 9.02
C GLY A 211 -0.32 18.37 9.20
N VAL A 212 -0.37 17.49 8.20
CA VAL A 212 0.09 16.10 8.30
C VAL A 212 1.40 15.92 7.54
N GLN A 213 2.40 15.35 8.22
CA GLN A 213 3.66 14.93 7.61
C GLN A 213 3.59 13.46 7.19
N ILE A 214 3.65 13.20 5.88
CA ILE A 214 3.63 11.84 5.33
C ILE A 214 5.06 11.28 5.32
N VAL A 215 5.27 10.12 5.94
CA VAL A 215 6.57 9.44 5.99
C VAL A 215 6.42 8.00 5.50
N THR A 216 6.92 7.76 4.29
CA THR A 216 6.87 6.45 3.63
C THR A 216 8.18 6.16 2.91
N CYS A 217 8.62 4.89 2.91
CA CYS A 217 9.84 4.43 2.25
C CYS A 217 9.67 4.38 0.73
N HIS A 218 8.46 4.12 0.25
CA HIS A 218 8.21 3.86 -1.17
C HIS A 218 7.02 4.64 -1.70
N VAL A 219 7.35 5.59 -2.57
CA VAL A 219 6.36 6.32 -3.39
C VAL A 219 6.35 5.73 -4.78
N LEU A 220 5.25 5.08 -5.15
CA LEU A 220 5.01 4.49 -6.46
C LEU A 220 4.50 5.57 -7.41
N ASP A 221 5.22 5.82 -8.48
CA ASP A 221 4.80 6.76 -9.53
C ASP A 221 4.41 6.01 -10.81
N ASN A 222 4.12 6.78 -11.85
CA ASN A 222 3.72 6.26 -13.15
C ASN A 222 4.72 5.26 -13.75
N THR A 223 6.00 5.32 -13.38
CA THR A 223 7.01 4.37 -13.89
C THR A 223 6.77 2.92 -13.42
N THR A 224 5.93 2.75 -12.40
CA THR A 224 5.53 1.45 -11.84
C THR A 224 4.14 0.98 -12.29
N SER A 225 3.38 1.82 -13.02
CA SER A 225 2.06 1.47 -13.52
C SER A 225 2.17 0.67 -14.82
N ALA A 226 1.41 -0.41 -14.95
CA ALA A 226 1.27 -1.13 -16.22
C ALA A 226 0.44 -0.36 -17.25
N LEU A 227 -0.14 0.77 -16.89
CA LEU A 227 -0.99 1.60 -17.75
C LEU A 227 -0.30 2.87 -18.26
N ASP A 228 0.96 3.10 -17.87
CA ASP A 228 1.77 4.19 -18.40
C ASP A 228 2.79 3.65 -19.40
N THR A 229 2.87 4.20 -20.60
CA THR A 229 3.79 3.74 -21.64
C THR A 229 5.26 3.94 -21.28
N ASN A 230 5.58 4.84 -20.35
CA ASN A 230 6.94 5.08 -19.87
C ASN A 230 7.35 4.16 -18.71
N SER A 231 6.46 3.24 -18.32
CA SER A 231 6.69 2.27 -17.26
C SER A 231 7.91 1.38 -17.52
N TYR A 232 8.58 0.97 -16.44
CA TYR A 232 9.62 -0.05 -16.50
C TYR A 232 9.08 -1.37 -17.10
N ILE A 233 7.77 -1.60 -17.00
CA ILE A 233 7.07 -2.74 -17.60
C ILE A 233 7.14 -2.70 -19.13
N TRP A 234 7.20 -1.54 -19.78
CA TRP A 234 7.17 -1.47 -21.25
C TRP A 234 8.50 -1.07 -21.88
N LYS A 235 9.52 -0.80 -21.05
CA LYS A 235 10.86 -0.46 -21.53
C LYS A 235 11.44 -1.55 -22.46
N ASP A 236 11.92 -1.14 -23.63
CA ASP A 236 12.55 -2.02 -24.64
C ASP A 236 11.59 -3.07 -25.25
N ILE A 237 10.29 -2.76 -25.30
CA ILE A 237 9.25 -3.61 -25.88
C ILE A 237 8.57 -2.87 -27.05
N ASP A 238 8.38 -3.57 -28.16
CA ASP A 238 7.70 -3.07 -29.37
C ASP A 238 6.34 -3.77 -29.57
N PHE A 239 5.45 -3.63 -28.59
CA PHE A 239 4.04 -3.96 -28.73
C PHE A 239 3.19 -3.17 -27.75
N ASP A 240 1.92 -2.96 -28.11
CA ASP A 240 0.95 -2.27 -27.25
C ASP A 240 0.47 -3.19 -26.12
N GLY A 241 1.20 -3.17 -24.99
CA GLY A 241 0.88 -3.98 -23.82
C GLY A 241 -0.42 -3.56 -23.13
N ILE A 242 -0.72 -2.26 -23.12
CA ILE A 242 -1.89 -1.72 -22.42
C ILE A 242 -3.17 -2.19 -23.11
N SER A 243 -3.26 -2.05 -24.43
CA SER A 243 -4.42 -2.51 -25.20
C SER A 243 -4.60 -4.02 -25.09
N LYS A 244 -3.50 -4.79 -25.09
CA LYS A 244 -3.56 -6.25 -24.88
C LYS A 244 -4.07 -6.62 -23.49
N ILE A 245 -3.64 -5.94 -22.42
CA ILE A 245 -4.18 -6.18 -21.08
C ILE A 245 -5.69 -5.93 -21.06
N GLN A 246 -6.14 -4.83 -21.68
CA GLN A 246 -7.57 -4.50 -21.75
C GLN A 246 -8.36 -5.57 -22.54
N GLU A 247 -7.84 -6.02 -23.68
CA GLU A 247 -8.45 -7.06 -24.50
C GLU A 247 -8.61 -8.37 -23.72
N ILE A 248 -7.53 -8.83 -23.08
CA ILE A 248 -7.53 -10.05 -22.29
C ILE A 248 -8.49 -9.92 -21.11
N SER A 249 -8.44 -8.79 -20.39
CA SER A 249 -9.34 -8.51 -19.26
C SER A 249 -10.81 -8.57 -19.67
N ARG A 250 -11.15 -7.99 -20.83
CA ARG A 250 -12.50 -8.06 -21.40
C ARG A 250 -12.89 -9.49 -21.75
N ARG A 251 -11.97 -10.26 -22.36
CA ARG A 251 -12.21 -11.66 -22.74
C ARG A 251 -12.54 -12.53 -21.52
N ILE A 252 -11.87 -12.30 -20.40
CA ILE A 252 -12.03 -13.12 -19.18
C ILE A 252 -13.11 -12.60 -18.23
N GLY A 253 -13.79 -11.51 -18.58
CA GLY A 253 -14.94 -10.98 -17.84
C GLY A 253 -14.61 -10.00 -16.72
N ILE A 254 -13.40 -9.46 -16.65
CA ILE A 254 -13.08 -8.37 -15.71
C ILE A 254 -13.85 -7.09 -16.13
N PRO A 255 -14.48 -6.34 -15.22
CA PRO A 255 -15.28 -5.17 -15.59
C PRO A 255 -14.50 -4.02 -16.25
N MET A 256 -15.17 -3.35 -17.19
CA MET A 256 -14.67 -2.17 -17.92
C MET A 256 -15.26 -0.87 -17.35
N THR A 257 -15.03 -0.62 -16.07
CA THR A 257 -15.68 0.45 -15.28
C THR A 257 -14.83 1.71 -15.09
N ASN A 258 -13.78 1.90 -15.90
CA ASN A 258 -12.89 3.07 -15.86
C ASN A 258 -12.33 3.39 -14.46
N GLY A 259 -11.80 2.38 -13.77
CA GLY A 259 -11.16 2.54 -12.47
C GLY A 259 -12.12 2.57 -11.28
N GLN A 260 -13.41 2.28 -11.46
CA GLN A 260 -14.37 2.15 -10.37
C GLN A 260 -14.40 0.73 -9.80
N VAL A 261 -14.79 0.62 -8.53
CA VAL A 261 -15.10 -0.65 -7.86
C VAL A 261 -16.62 -0.81 -7.77
N ILE A 262 -17.12 -1.97 -8.18
CA ILE A 262 -18.53 -2.35 -8.01
C ILE A 262 -18.61 -3.16 -6.72
N ASP A 263 -19.29 -2.63 -5.70
CA ASP A 263 -19.63 -3.37 -4.49
C ASP A 263 -21.00 -4.05 -4.65
N HIS A 264 -21.05 -5.36 -4.46
CA HIS A 264 -22.28 -6.15 -4.61
C HIS A 264 -23.10 -6.24 -3.31
N GLY A 265 -22.63 -5.64 -2.21
CA GLY A 265 -23.33 -5.60 -0.91
C GLY A 265 -23.36 -6.94 -0.17
N ASN A 266 -22.68 -7.96 -0.70
CA ASN A 266 -22.53 -9.30 -0.10
C ASN A 266 -21.08 -9.58 0.34
N GLY A 267 -20.26 -8.52 0.43
CA GLY A 267 -18.82 -8.62 0.72
C GLY A 267 -17.94 -8.92 -0.49
N THR A 268 -18.52 -9.05 -1.69
CA THR A 268 -17.74 -9.17 -2.94
C THR A 268 -17.66 -7.83 -3.66
N LYS A 269 -16.48 -7.56 -4.22
CA LYS A 269 -16.18 -6.34 -4.96
C LYS A 269 -15.54 -6.71 -6.29
N ASP A 270 -16.05 -6.14 -7.37
CA ASP A 270 -15.38 -6.24 -8.67
C ASP A 270 -14.63 -4.94 -8.96
N VAL A 271 -13.33 -5.09 -9.20
CA VAL A 271 -12.44 -3.99 -9.51
C VAL A 271 -12.30 -3.86 -11.03
N SER A 272 -12.29 -2.64 -11.53
CA SER A 272 -12.04 -2.34 -12.94
C SER A 272 -10.72 -2.94 -13.43
N TRP A 273 -10.65 -3.35 -14.70
CA TRP A 273 -9.44 -3.95 -15.30
C TRP A 273 -8.15 -3.14 -15.16
N ASN A 274 -8.29 -1.82 -15.03
CA ASN A 274 -7.19 -0.88 -14.85
C ASN A 274 -6.84 -0.63 -13.37
N GLY A 275 -7.40 -1.42 -12.44
CA GLY A 275 -7.30 -1.20 -11.00
C GLY A 275 -8.11 0.01 -10.53
N PHE A 276 -8.32 0.13 -9.22
CA PHE A 276 -9.01 1.26 -8.63
C PHE A 276 -8.32 2.59 -8.99
N HIS A 277 -9.12 3.59 -9.37
CA HIS A 277 -8.70 4.88 -9.95
C HIS A 277 -7.80 4.76 -11.21
N GLY A 278 -7.73 3.59 -11.84
CA GLY A 278 -6.88 3.40 -13.02
C GLY A 278 -5.39 3.42 -12.70
N LEU A 279 -4.99 3.06 -11.47
CA LEU A 279 -3.59 3.06 -11.04
C LEU A 279 -2.76 1.97 -11.73
N GLY A 280 -3.38 0.83 -12.04
CA GLY A 280 -2.77 -0.24 -12.84
C GLY A 280 -1.49 -0.82 -12.28
N LEU A 281 -1.40 -1.00 -10.96
CA LEU A 281 -0.18 -1.49 -10.32
C LEU A 281 0.03 -2.98 -10.60
N ALA A 282 1.31 -3.38 -10.62
CA ALA A 282 1.71 -4.78 -10.67
C ALA A 282 2.40 -5.15 -9.35
N LEU A 283 1.63 -5.24 -8.27
CA LEU A 283 2.17 -5.56 -6.95
C LEU A 283 1.22 -6.38 -6.09
N ALA A 284 1.77 -7.07 -5.10
CA ALA A 284 1.01 -7.63 -3.99
C ALA A 284 1.81 -7.58 -2.69
N ILE A 285 1.08 -7.60 -1.58
CA ILE A 285 1.61 -7.64 -0.22
C ILE A 285 1.19 -8.99 0.37
N ASN A 286 2.00 -9.57 1.25
CA ASN A 286 1.78 -10.92 1.78
C ASN A 286 0.38 -11.21 2.35
N HIS A 287 -0.33 -10.19 2.82
CA HIS A 287 -1.65 -10.31 3.43
C HIS A 287 -2.76 -9.62 2.62
N SER A 288 -2.45 -8.96 1.51
CA SER A 288 -3.43 -8.24 0.70
C SER A 288 -2.92 -7.94 -0.70
N CYS A 289 -3.84 -7.91 -1.67
CA CYS A 289 -3.60 -7.31 -2.97
C CYS A 289 -4.39 -5.99 -3.01
N PRO A 290 -3.74 -4.81 -3.02
CA PRO A 290 -4.46 -3.56 -3.05
C PRO A 290 -5.36 -3.46 -4.28
N ASP A 291 -6.55 -2.88 -4.16
CA ASP A 291 -7.49 -2.69 -5.28
C ASP A 291 -6.89 -1.88 -6.44
N ALA A 292 -5.81 -1.12 -6.19
CA ALA A 292 -5.03 -0.42 -7.20
C ALA A 292 -4.25 -1.35 -8.15
N THR A 293 -4.11 -2.64 -7.80
CA THR A 293 -3.44 -3.67 -8.60
C THR A 293 -4.32 -4.10 -9.77
N LEU A 294 -3.71 -4.38 -10.92
CA LEU A 294 -4.45 -4.92 -12.07
C LEU A 294 -5.17 -6.22 -11.68
N PRO A 295 -6.51 -6.32 -11.87
CA PRO A 295 -7.26 -7.51 -11.51
C PRO A 295 -6.84 -8.76 -12.25
N ILE A 296 -6.20 -8.65 -13.42
CA ILE A 296 -5.69 -9.82 -14.16
C ILE A 296 -4.76 -10.73 -13.31
N PHE A 297 -4.14 -10.18 -12.26
CA PHE A 297 -3.29 -10.94 -11.32
C PHE A 297 -4.08 -11.76 -10.28
N TYR A 298 -5.24 -11.30 -9.81
CA TYR A 298 -5.96 -11.98 -8.71
C TYR A 298 -7.38 -12.41 -9.07
N PHE A 299 -7.88 -12.00 -10.24
CA PHE A 299 -9.15 -12.46 -10.78
C PHE A 299 -9.15 -13.98 -10.87
N SER A 300 -10.26 -14.60 -10.50
CA SER A 300 -10.43 -16.05 -10.51
C SER A 300 -11.76 -16.39 -11.14
N SER A 301 -11.73 -17.29 -12.12
CA SER A 301 -12.91 -17.90 -12.72
C SER A 301 -12.66 -19.39 -12.97
N GLU A 302 -13.64 -20.12 -13.51
CA GLU A 302 -13.44 -21.53 -13.88
C GLU A 302 -12.30 -21.70 -14.91
N ASP A 303 -12.17 -20.72 -15.82
CA ASP A 303 -11.20 -20.74 -16.92
C ASP A 303 -9.97 -19.85 -16.69
N TRP A 304 -9.88 -19.16 -15.54
CA TRP A 304 -8.77 -18.27 -15.22
C TRP A 304 -8.21 -18.52 -13.83
N LYS A 305 -6.96 -19.01 -13.79
CA LYS A 305 -6.23 -19.24 -12.54
C LYS A 305 -5.55 -17.95 -12.09
N PRO A 306 -5.84 -17.41 -10.90
CA PRO A 306 -5.16 -16.20 -10.43
C PRO A 306 -3.65 -16.45 -10.24
N LEU A 307 -2.84 -15.41 -10.44
CA LEU A 307 -1.43 -15.41 -10.06
C LEU A 307 -1.32 -15.51 -8.55
N ILE A 308 -2.09 -14.70 -7.83
CA ILE A 308 -2.10 -14.62 -6.37
C ILE A 308 -3.52 -14.76 -5.83
N LYS A 309 -3.67 -15.52 -4.75
CA LYS A 309 -4.95 -15.73 -4.05
C LYS A 309 -5.02 -15.00 -2.73
#